data_AF-A0A840J8D2-F1
#
_entry.id   AF-A0A840J8D2-F1
#
_cell.length_a   1.000
_cell.length_b   1.000
_cell.length_c   1.000
_cell.angle_alpha   90.00
_cell.angle_beta   90.00
_cell.angle_gamma   90.00
#
_symmetry.space_group_name_H-M   'P 1'
#
loop_
_entity.id
_entity.type
_entity.pdbx_description
1 polymer ?
#
loop_
_entity_poly.entity_id
_entity_poly.type
_entity_poly.pdbx_seq_one_letter_code
_entity_poly.pdbx_strand_id
1 'polypeptide(L)' 'MPVTVLHDSEKQFDCAVHEGYGLSEMLPVASPNQPGHECKPDTIGSRASCEMRA' A
#
# COMPACT_ATOMS: atom_id res chain seq x y z
N MET A 1 3.61 5.87 -2.89
CA MET A 1 3.94 6.47 -4.21
C MET A 1 3.43 7.91 -4.21
N PRO A 2 3.95 8.86 -5.01
CA PRO A 2 3.35 10.19 -5.09
C PRO A 2 1.87 10.12 -5.47
N VAL A 3 1.02 10.86 -4.75
CA VAL A 3 -0.45 10.79 -4.88
C VAL A 3 -0.96 11.06 -6.30
N THR A 4 -0.29 11.94 -7.04
CA THR A 4 -0.62 12.24 -8.44
C THR A 4 -0.43 11.03 -9.35
N VAL A 5 0.69 10.31 -9.19
CA VAL A 5 0.98 9.08 -9.95
C VAL A 5 -0.01 7.97 -9.60
N LEU A 6 -0.46 7.91 -8.35
CA LEU A 6 -1.46 6.93 -7.91
C LEU A 6 -2.79 7.16 -8.62
N HIS A 7 -3.29 8.38 -8.58
CA HIS A 7 -4.53 8.73 -9.26
C HIS A 7 -4.45 8.61 -10.78
N ASP A 8 -3.34 9.00 -11.39
CA ASP A 8 -3.16 8.87 -12.83
C ASP A 8 -3.13 7.40 -13.27
N SER A 9 -2.49 6.52 -12.48
CA SER A 9 -2.44 5.09 -12.75
C SER A 9 -3.82 4.43 -12.62
N GLU A 10 -4.54 4.71 -11.53
CA GLU A 10 -5.89 4.16 -11.33
C GLU A 10 -6.84 4.57 -12.46
N LYS A 11 -6.76 5.84 -12.89
CA LYS A 11 -7.57 6.36 -14.00
C LYS A 11 -7.19 5.77 -15.35
N GLN A 12 -5.90 5.57 -15.61
CA GLN A 12 -5.42 5.08 -16.90
C GLN A 12 -5.72 3.59 -17.11
N PHE A 13 -5.68 2.79 -16.05
CA PHE A 13 -5.83 1.34 -16.12
C PHE A 13 -7.17 0.83 -15.60
N ASP A 14 -8.04 1.73 -15.11
CA ASP A 14 -9.35 1.40 -14.50
C ASP A 14 -9.23 0.31 -13.42
N CYS A 15 -8.18 0.41 -12.60
CA CYS A 15 -7.86 -0.58 -11.58
C CYS A 15 -7.49 0.10 -10.26
N ALA A 16 -7.74 -0.59 -9.15
CA ALA A 16 -7.34 -0.13 -7.82
C ALA A 16 -5.85 -0.41 -7.59
N VAL A 17 -5.10 0.59 -7.11
CA VAL A 17 -3.69 0.42 -6.77
C VAL A 17 -3.55 0.15 -5.27
N HIS A 18 -3.03 -1.04 -4.94
CA HIS A 18 -2.76 -1.44 -3.56
C HIS A 18 -1.27 -1.32 -3.26
N GLU A 19 -0.89 -0.27 -2.52
CA GLU A 19 0.51 -0.07 -2.13
C GLU A 19 0.91 -1.03 -1.01
N GLY A 20 2.09 -1.64 -1.15
CA GLY A 20 2.72 -2.45 -0.12
C GLY A 20 3.98 -1.78 0.40
N TYR A 21 4.07 -1.64 1.72
CA TYR A 21 5.30 -1.19 2.38
C TYR A 21 6.13 -2.41 2.80
N GLY A 22 7.36 -2.49 2.30
CA GLY A 22 8.35 -3.47 2.70
C GLY A 22 9.41 -2.84 3.61
N LEU A 23 9.90 -3.61 4.58
CA LEU A 23 11.08 -3.25 5.35
C LEU A 23 12.30 -3.88 4.67
N SER A 24 13.40 -3.13 4.55
CA SER A 24 14.60 -3.64 3.87
C SER A 24 15.15 -4.92 4.49
N GLU A 25 14.93 -5.13 5.80
CA GLU A 25 15.39 -6.30 6.53
C GLU A 25 14.31 -7.39 6.75
N MET A 26 13.09 -7.23 6.23
CA MET A 26 12.00 -8.20 6.43
C MET A 26 11.30 -8.61 5.13
N LEU A 27 10.40 -9.60 5.23
CA LEU A 27 9.52 -10.11 4.18
C LEU A 27 9.13 -9.02 3.14
N PRO A 28 9.02 -9.39 1.84
CA PRO A 28 8.92 -8.45 0.73
C PRO A 28 7.78 -7.42 0.85
N VAL A 29 6.75 -7.70 1.65
CA VAL A 29 5.74 -6.72 2.06
C VAL A 29 5.41 -6.92 3.55
N ALA A 30 5.69 -5.90 4.35
CA ALA A 30 5.33 -5.87 5.77
C ALA A 30 3.86 -5.45 5.96
N SER A 31 3.39 -4.52 5.13
CA SER A 31 2.04 -3.95 5.22
C SER A 31 1.47 -3.54 3.87
N PRO A 32 0.50 -4.30 3.33
CA PRO A 32 -0.23 -3.92 2.13
C PRO A 32 -1.52 -3.16 2.45
N ASN A 33 -1.91 -2.28 1.54
CA ASN A 33 -3.29 -1.82 1.43
C ASN A 33 -4.17 -3.02 1.02
N GLN A 34 -5.13 -3.38 1.87
CA GLN A 34 -5.96 -4.57 1.66
C GLN A 34 -7.13 -4.28 0.70
N PRO A 35 -7.42 -5.17 -0.25
CA PRO A 35 -8.63 -5.09 -1.05
C PRO A 35 -9.88 -5.03 -0.16
N GLY A 36 -10.78 -4.08 -0.44
CA GLY A 36 -12.01 -3.87 0.34
C GLY A 36 -11.88 -2.94 1.54
N HIS A 37 -10.67 -2.42 1.84
CA HIS A 37 -10.45 -1.35 2.80
C HIS A 37 -10.14 -0.04 2.06
N GLU A 38 -10.51 1.11 2.64
CA GLU A 38 -10.16 2.42 2.08
C GLU A 38 -8.64 2.57 1.99
N CYS A 39 -8.11 2.70 0.77
CA CYS A 39 -6.73 3.08 0.52
C CYS A 39 -6.57 4.57 0.85
N LYS A 40 -5.84 4.89 1.93
CA LYS A 40 -5.47 6.27 2.25
C LYS A 40 -4.08 6.57 1.72
N PRO A 41 -3.91 7.55 0.81
CA PRO A 41 -2.59 8.00 0.42
C PRO A 41 -1.81 8.46 1.67
N ASP A 42 -0.49 8.26 1.66
CA ASP A 42 0.43 8.48 2.79
C ASP A 42 0.25 7.55 4.01
N THR A 43 -0.52 6.47 3.89
CA THR A 43 -0.58 5.40 4.91
C THR A 43 0.08 4.12 4.40
N ILE A 44 0.79 3.40 5.27
CA ILE A 44 1.49 2.14 4.95
C ILE A 44 0.59 0.89 4.98
N GLY A 45 -0.74 1.04 5.06
CA GLY A 45 -1.68 -0.07 5.06
C GLY A 45 -1.72 -0.91 6.35
N SER A 46 -2.40 -2.05 6.28
CA SER A 46 -2.59 -2.97 7.41
C SER A 46 -1.43 -3.97 7.50
N ARG A 47 -1.05 -4.39 8.71
CA ARG A 47 0.00 -5.40 8.92
C ARG A 47 -0.35 -6.72 8.21
N ALA A 48 0.53 -7.22 7.33
CA ALA A 48 0.30 -8.49 6.64
C ALA A 48 0.61 -9.73 7.48
N SER A 49 1.65 -9.68 8.32
CA SER A 49 2.13 -10.86 9.07
C SER A 49 3.03 -10.49 10.26
N CYS A 50 3.75 -9.37 10.17
CA CYS A 50 4.69 -8.93 11.20
C CYS A 50 4.08 -7.98 12.24
N GLU A 51 4.57 -8.06 13.47
CA GLU A 51 4.34 -7.07 14.51
C GLU A 51 5.09 -5.75 14.22
N MET A 52 4.47 -4.81 13.50
CA MET A 52 4.93 -3.40 13.42
C MET A 52 4.69 -2.59 14.71
N ARG A 53 5.67 -2.49 15.61
CA ARG A 53 5.56 -1.55 16.76
C ARG A 53 5.77 -0.10 16.31
N ALA A 54 4.99 0.80 16.89
CA ALA A 54 5.11 2.25 16.71
C ALA A 54 6.33 2.80 17.46
#